data_AF-A0A554VRC4-F1
#
_entry.id   AF-A0A554VRC4-F1
#
_cell.length_a   1.000
_cell.length_b   1.000
_cell.length_c   1.000
_cell.angle_alpha   90.00
_cell.angle_beta   90.00
_cell.angle_gamma   90.00
#
_symmetry.space_group_name_H-M   'P 1'
#
loop_
_entity.id
_entity.type
_entity.pdbx_description
1 polymer ?
#
loop_
_entity_poly.entity_id
_entity_poly.type
_entity_poly.pdbx_seq_one_letter_code
_entity_poly.pdbx_strand_id
1 'polypeptide(L)'
;MKNYILPLLILCSFSLYPNINIDKNSFTLSTKYLQNPRDRKLSAEEVKQRGLDLLANQIIENIDKIDLRKTARSAIFETSYGFRWKMVNLHTGKIFIIKVNKDFRLISARNSDNSKIMTPK
;
A
#
# COMPACT_ATOMS: atom_id res chain seq x y z
N MET A 1 27.25 -41.04 56.38
CA MET A 1 27.12 -41.54 54.99
C MET A 1 25.80 -41.03 54.42
N LYS A 2 25.87 -40.52 53.18
CA LYS A 2 24.79 -40.08 52.27
C LYS A 2 24.26 -38.64 52.42
N ASN A 3 24.86 -37.78 51.59
CA ASN A 3 24.22 -36.72 50.78
C ASN A 3 22.98 -37.31 50.04
N TYR A 4 21.98 -36.58 49.54
CA TYR A 4 21.98 -35.59 48.45
C TYR A 4 20.62 -34.85 48.53
N ILE A 5 20.56 -33.52 48.64
CA ILE A 5 20.34 -32.55 47.55
C ILE A 5 19.34 -33.03 46.49
N LEU A 6 18.16 -32.38 46.48
CA LEU A 6 17.19 -32.18 45.40
C LEU A 6 16.59 -33.41 44.68
N PRO A 7 15.28 -33.33 44.42
CA PRO A 7 14.89 -32.97 43.07
C PRO A 7 13.81 -31.87 43.13
N LEU A 8 14.07 -30.59 42.87
CA LEU A 8 14.30 -29.97 41.55
C LEU A 8 13.87 -30.82 40.35
N LEU A 9 12.59 -31.16 40.32
CA LEU A 9 11.92 -31.73 39.13
C LEU A 9 10.49 -31.19 39.00
N ILE A 10 10.32 -29.87 39.11
CA ILE A 10 9.10 -29.17 38.65
C ILE A 10 9.45 -27.99 37.72
N LEU A 11 10.64 -28.02 37.12
CA LEU A 11 10.92 -27.23 35.92
C LEU A 11 11.21 -28.20 34.78
N CYS A 12 10.28 -28.26 33.81
CA CYS A 12 10.52 -28.46 32.38
C CYS A 12 9.25 -29.00 31.69
N SER A 13 8.20 -28.18 31.62
CA SER A 13 7.08 -28.45 30.69
C SER A 13 6.45 -27.17 30.13
N PHE A 14 7.24 -26.11 29.96
CA PHE A 14 6.86 -24.97 29.12
C PHE A 14 7.98 -24.71 28.11
N SER A 15 8.26 -25.75 27.33
CA SER A 15 9.13 -25.65 26.16
C SER A 15 8.36 -24.94 25.04
N LEU A 16 8.78 -23.71 24.76
CA LEU A 16 8.99 -23.18 23.41
C LEU A 16 7.76 -23.01 22.52
N TYR A 17 7.03 -21.91 22.72
CA TYR A 17 6.69 -21.13 21.52
C TYR A 17 7.94 -20.33 21.16
N PRO A 18 8.52 -20.48 19.95
CA PRO A 18 9.36 -19.41 19.46
C PRO A 18 8.43 -18.20 19.36
N ASN A 19 8.65 -17.22 20.24
CA ASN A 19 8.35 -15.85 19.90
C ASN A 19 9.24 -15.57 18.70
N ILE A 20 8.74 -15.93 17.51
CA ILE A 20 9.23 -15.36 16.28
C ILE A 20 8.86 -13.90 16.49
N ASN A 21 9.81 -13.15 17.05
CA ASN A 21 10.06 -11.80 16.65
C ASN A 21 10.20 -11.94 15.14
N ILE A 22 9.05 -11.90 14.46
CA ILE A 22 8.95 -11.32 13.15
C ILE A 22 9.46 -9.94 13.49
N ASP A 23 10.78 -9.77 13.35
CA ASP A 23 11.33 -8.57 12.81
C ASP A 23 10.42 -8.31 11.63
N LYS A 24 9.38 -7.53 11.93
CA LYS A 24 8.89 -6.56 11.01
C LYS A 24 10.15 -5.75 10.75
N ASN A 25 10.98 -6.24 9.82
CA ASN A 25 11.17 -5.54 8.58
C ASN A 25 9.78 -5.06 8.10
N SER A 26 9.17 -4.12 8.83
CA SER A 26 9.23 -2.71 8.48
C SER A 26 10.29 -2.51 7.41
N PHE A 27 9.99 -3.03 6.22
CA PHE A 27 10.10 -2.26 5.02
C PHE A 27 9.37 -0.97 5.37
N THR A 28 10.10 -0.06 6.01
CA THR A 28 9.90 1.37 6.00
C THR A 28 10.10 1.73 4.54
N LEU A 29 9.14 1.32 3.71
CA LEU A 29 8.93 1.80 2.37
C LEU A 29 8.51 3.24 2.57
N SER A 30 9.51 4.09 2.82
CA SER A 30 9.47 5.49 3.19
C SER A 30 8.12 6.10 2.84
N THR A 31 7.16 5.99 3.75
CA THR A 31 5.84 6.61 3.62
C THR A 31 5.96 8.07 4.05
N LYS A 32 7.00 8.77 3.56
CA LYS A 32 7.04 10.24 3.57
C LYS A 32 6.24 10.83 2.41
N TYR A 33 5.32 10.05 1.83
CA TYR A 33 4.18 10.60 1.13
C TYR A 33 3.20 11.08 2.20
N LEU A 34 3.37 12.34 2.59
CA LEU A 34 2.45 13.15 3.39
C LEU A 34 1.01 12.77 3.02
N GLN A 35 0.42 11.84 3.79
CA GLN A 35 -1.01 11.59 3.69
C GLN A 35 -1.64 12.90 4.16
N ASN A 36 -2.30 13.61 3.24
CA ASN A 36 -3.08 14.76 3.64
C ASN A 36 -4.07 14.22 4.68
N PRO A 37 -4.10 14.75 5.92
CA PRO A 37 -4.93 14.19 6.99
C PRO A 37 -6.43 14.17 6.67
N ARG A 38 -6.83 14.81 5.55
CA ARG A 38 -8.20 14.83 5.01
C ARG A 38 -8.52 13.72 4.01
N ASP A 39 -7.53 12.94 3.56
CA ASP A 39 -7.72 11.92 2.53
C ASP A 39 -8.21 10.60 3.18
N ARG A 40 -9.43 10.16 2.88
CA ARG A 40 -10.02 8.91 3.39
C ARG A 40 -9.59 7.74 2.51
N LYS A 41 -8.85 6.77 3.06
CA LYS A 41 -8.54 5.53 2.33
C LYS A 41 -9.82 4.69 2.20
N LEU A 42 -10.14 4.26 0.98
CA LEU A 42 -11.29 3.38 0.72
C LEU A 42 -10.94 1.90 1.00
N SER A 43 -11.92 1.14 1.48
CA SER A 43 -11.81 -0.32 1.62
C SER A 43 -11.91 -1.02 0.27
N ALA A 44 -11.48 -2.28 0.19
CA ALA A 44 -11.58 -3.06 -1.05
C ALA A 44 -13.04 -3.28 -1.47
N GLU A 45 -13.94 -3.46 -0.50
CA GLU A 45 -15.38 -3.63 -0.71
C GLU A 45 -16.00 -2.35 -1.26
N GLU A 46 -15.68 -1.18 -0.69
CA GLU A 46 -16.16 0.11 -1.20
C GLU A 46 -15.67 0.35 -2.63
N VAL A 47 -14.40 0.03 -2.91
CA VAL A 47 -13.81 0.18 -4.25
C VAL A 47 -14.51 -0.72 -5.26
N LYS A 48 -14.79 -1.97 -4.90
CA LYS A 48 -15.50 -2.93 -5.74
C LYS A 48 -16.96 -2.52 -5.97
N GLN A 49 -17.67 -2.17 -4.90
CA GLN A 49 -19.09 -1.77 -4.97
C GLN A 49 -19.29 -0.53 -5.83
N ARG A 50 -18.36 0.43 -5.78
CA ARG A 50 -18.41 1.66 -6.57
C ARG A 50 -17.81 1.51 -7.98
N GLY A 51 -17.32 0.32 -8.37
CA GLY A 51 -16.72 0.08 -9.68
C GLY A 51 -15.44 0.89 -9.96
N LEU A 52 -14.78 1.41 -8.91
CA LEU A 52 -13.58 2.24 -9.04
C LEU A 52 -12.40 1.46 -9.63
N ASP A 53 -12.46 0.12 -9.56
CA ASP A 53 -11.50 -0.76 -10.20
C ASP A 53 -11.47 -0.64 -11.72
N LEU A 54 -12.63 -0.70 -12.36
CA LEU A 54 -12.72 -0.62 -13.81
C LEU A 54 -12.42 0.79 -14.31
N LEU A 55 -12.96 1.81 -13.65
CA LEU A 55 -12.77 3.22 -14.02
C LEU A 55 -11.29 3.63 -13.97
N ALA A 56 -10.57 3.19 -12.94
CA ALA A 56 -9.16 3.52 -12.84
C ALA A 56 -8.33 2.86 -13.93
N ASN A 57 -8.64 1.62 -14.32
CA ASN A 57 -7.95 0.97 -15.42
C ASN A 57 -8.17 1.75 -16.72
N GLN A 58 -9.42 2.12 -17.04
CA GLN A 58 -9.75 2.90 -18.24
C GLN A 58 -8.98 4.23 -18.31
N ILE A 59 -8.91 4.98 -17.22
CA ILE A 59 -8.18 6.26 -17.21
C ILE A 59 -6.69 6.06 -17.39
N ILE A 60 -6.13 5.03 -16.76
CA ILE A 60 -4.70 4.75 -16.82
C ILE A 60 -4.27 4.28 -18.20
N GLU A 61 -5.12 3.50 -18.88
CA GLU A 61 -4.88 3.08 -20.27
C GLU A 61 -4.62 4.27 -21.20
N ASN A 62 -5.28 5.39 -20.94
CA ASN A 62 -5.13 6.63 -21.70
C ASN A 62 -3.87 7.44 -21.32
N ILE A 63 -3.01 6.96 -20.42
CA ILE A 63 -1.76 7.61 -20.05
C ILE A 63 -0.61 6.88 -20.73
N ASP A 64 -0.12 7.41 -21.86
CA ASP A 64 0.88 6.78 -22.75
C ASP A 64 2.12 6.18 -22.06
N LYS A 65 2.53 6.75 -20.91
CA LYS A 65 3.72 6.30 -20.17
C LYS A 65 3.46 5.20 -19.14
N ILE A 66 2.21 4.81 -18.93
CA ILE A 66 1.83 3.84 -17.91
C ILE A 66 1.29 2.58 -18.57
N ASP A 67 2.09 1.52 -18.54
CA ASP A 67 1.67 0.19 -18.96
C ASP A 67 0.82 -0.45 -17.84
N LEU A 68 -0.49 -0.57 -18.07
CA LEU A 68 -1.43 -1.22 -17.17
C LEU A 68 -1.03 -2.65 -16.80
N ARG A 69 -0.48 -3.41 -17.75
CA ARG A 69 -0.12 -4.82 -17.54
C ARG A 69 1.04 -4.97 -16.55
N LYS A 70 1.85 -3.91 -16.43
CA LYS A 70 2.98 -3.83 -15.51
C LYS A 70 2.65 -3.02 -14.25
N THR A 71 1.38 -2.70 -14.03
CA THR A 71 0.96 -1.81 -12.95
C THR A 71 -0.03 -2.51 -12.04
N ALA A 72 0.21 -2.42 -10.73
CA ALA A 72 -0.76 -2.77 -9.71
C ALA A 72 -1.22 -1.53 -8.96
N ARG A 73 -2.47 -1.57 -8.53
CA ARG A 73 -3.03 -0.55 -7.66
C ARG A 73 -2.77 -0.92 -6.21
N SER A 74 -2.20 0.01 -5.46
CA SER A 74 -1.89 -0.18 -4.05
C SER A 74 -2.97 0.37 -3.14
N ALA A 75 -3.55 1.54 -3.46
CA ALA A 75 -4.60 2.15 -2.64
C ALA A 75 -5.38 3.22 -3.41
N ILE A 76 -6.65 3.40 -3.02
CA ILE A 76 -7.50 4.51 -3.45
C ILE A 76 -7.83 5.36 -2.23
N PHE A 77 -7.72 6.67 -2.41
CA PHE A 77 -8.08 7.65 -1.42
C PHE A 77 -9.16 8.56 -1.99
N GLU A 78 -10.23 8.76 -1.23
CA GLU A 78 -11.22 9.79 -1.46
C GLU A 78 -10.73 11.10 -0.83
N THR A 79 -10.86 12.18 -1.59
CA THR A 79 -10.29 13.49 -1.26
C THR A 79 -11.34 14.57 -1.52
N SER A 80 -11.11 15.80 -1.06
CA SER A 80 -12.04 16.91 -1.30
C SER A 80 -12.26 17.22 -2.79
N TYR A 81 -11.25 16.97 -3.64
CA TYR A 81 -11.30 17.24 -5.07
C TYR A 81 -11.77 16.05 -5.92
N GLY A 82 -11.91 14.85 -5.35
CA GLY A 82 -12.19 13.62 -6.09
C GLY A 82 -11.40 12.45 -5.52
N PHE A 83 -10.62 11.77 -6.35
CA PHE A 83 -9.86 10.59 -5.92
C PHE A 83 -8.36 10.72 -6.20
N ARG A 84 -7.58 10.09 -5.33
CA ARG A 84 -6.15 9.91 -5.48
C ARG A 84 -5.83 8.42 -5.47
N TRP A 85 -5.17 7.94 -6.50
CA TRP A 85 -4.79 6.54 -6.66
C TRP A 85 -3.28 6.39 -6.51
N LYS A 86 -2.88 5.47 -5.65
CA LYS A 86 -1.49 5.05 -5.51
C LYS A 86 -1.30 3.79 -6.34
N MET A 87 -0.45 3.90 -7.33
CA MET A 87 -0.11 2.82 -8.25
C MET A 87 1.36 2.45 -8.10
N VAL A 88 1.68 1.21 -8.42
CA VAL A 88 3.03 0.67 -8.37
C VAL A 88 3.31 -0.05 -9.67
N ASN A 89 4.39 0.32 -10.35
CA ASN A 89 4.91 -0.46 -11.45
C ASN A 89 5.56 -1.73 -10.89
N LEU A 90 5.01 -2.90 -11.19
CA LEU A 90 5.46 -4.19 -10.70
C LEU A 90 6.84 -4.59 -11.22
N HIS A 91 7.25 -4.06 -12.38
CA HIS A 91 8.55 -4.38 -12.98
C HIS A 91 9.69 -3.55 -12.38
N THR A 92 9.44 -2.26 -12.09
CA THR A 92 10.46 -1.31 -11.64
C THR A 92 10.34 -0.93 -10.17
N GLY A 93 9.24 -1.32 -9.49
CA GLY A 93 8.90 -0.89 -8.14
C GLY A 93 8.52 0.59 -8.00
N LYS A 94 8.53 1.36 -9.10
CA LYS A 94 8.26 2.80 -9.07
C LYS A 94 6.81 3.07 -8.71
N ILE A 95 6.61 4.00 -7.78
CA ILE A 95 5.29 4.44 -7.34
C ILE A 95 4.91 5.69 -8.11
N PHE A 96 3.65 5.74 -8.53
CA PHE A 96 3.07 6.94 -9.11
C PHE A 96 1.69 7.21 -8.54
N ILE A 97 1.36 8.50 -8.49
CA ILE A 97 0.14 9.03 -7.93
C ILE A 97 -0.68 9.63 -9.06
N ILE A 98 -1.92 9.16 -9.17
CA ILE A 98 -2.89 9.64 -10.13
C ILE A 98 -3.98 10.37 -9.35
N LYS A 99 -4.30 11.59 -9.77
CA LYS A 99 -5.38 12.40 -9.20
C LYS A 99 -6.45 12.57 -10.26
N VAL A 100 -7.68 12.29 -9.88
CA VAL A 100 -8.86 12.49 -10.71
C VAL A 100 -9.89 13.32 -9.95
N ASN A 101 -10.71 14.09 -10.66
CA ASN A 101 -11.79 14.85 -10.04
C ASN A 101 -12.99 13.92 -9.71
N LYS A 102 -14.06 14.50 -9.16
CA LYS A 102 -15.30 13.75 -8.84
C LYS A 102 -16.00 13.16 -10.08
N ASP A 103 -15.78 13.75 -11.25
CA ASP A 103 -16.27 13.26 -12.55
C ASP A 103 -15.27 12.31 -13.23
N PHE A 104 -14.27 11.81 -12.50
CA PHE A 104 -13.24 10.91 -13.01
C PHE A 104 -12.44 11.50 -14.18
N ARG A 105 -12.29 12.82 -14.26
CA ARG A 105 -11.38 13.48 -15.18
C ARG A 105 -9.99 13.55 -14.57
N LEU A 106 -8.97 13.23 -15.35
CA LEU A 106 -7.59 13.27 -14.90
C LEU A 106 -7.15 14.70 -14.55
N ILE A 107 -6.75 14.91 -13.30
CA ILE A 107 -6.15 16.17 -12.83
C ILE A 107 -4.64 16.12 -13.02
N SER A 108 -4.00 15.01 -12.60
CA SER A 108 -2.55 14.86 -12.74
C SER A 108 -2.10 13.41 -12.57
N ALA A 109 -1.04 13.03 -13.28
CA ALA A 109 -0.29 11.81 -13.02
C ALA A 109 1.17 12.18 -12.73
N ARG A 110 1.69 11.75 -11.58
CA ARG A 110 3.05 12.09 -11.11
C ARG A 110 3.77 10.88 -10.55
N ASN A 111 5.09 10.87 -10.69
CA ASN A 111 5.95 9.88 -10.05
C ASN A 111 6.14 10.18 -8.56
N SER A 112 6.78 9.26 -7.85
CA SER A 112 7.14 9.39 -6.44
C SER A 112 8.13 10.52 -6.14
N ASP A 113 8.85 11.03 -7.13
CA ASP A 113 9.71 12.22 -7.05
C ASP A 113 8.96 13.52 -7.43
N ASN A 114 7.63 13.44 -7.58
CA ASN A 114 6.76 14.53 -8.01
C ASN A 114 6.98 15.01 -9.46
N SER A 115 7.83 14.33 -10.24
CA SER A 115 7.98 14.59 -11.68
C SER A 115 6.67 14.28 -12.41
N LYS A 116 6.32 15.13 -13.39
CA LYS A 116 5.09 14.96 -14.18
C LYS A 116 5.26 13.79 -15.13
N ILE A 117 4.37 12.81 -15.05
CA ILE A 117 4.27 11.73 -16.03
C ILE A 117 3.59 12.26 -17.29
N MET A 118 2.49 13.01 -17.08
CA MET A 118 1.70 13.62 -18.14
C MET A 118 1.10 14.96 -17.68
N THR A 119 0.87 15.84 -18.63
CA THR A 119 0.03 17.04 -18.47
C THR A 119 -1.31 16.73 -19.15
N PRO A 120 -2.47 16.90 -18.49
CA PRO A 120 -3.76 16.71 -19.18
C PRO A 120 -3.83 17.65 -20.39
N LYS A 121 -4.29 17.13 -21.53
CA LYS A 121 -4.73 17.96 -22.66
C LYS A 121 -6.17 18.38 -22.44
#